data_AF-A0AA35WU22-F1
#
_entry.id   AF-A0AA35WU22-F1
#
_cell.length_a   1.000
_cell.length_b   1.000
_cell.length_c   1.000
_cell.angle_alpha   90.00
_cell.angle_beta   90.00
_cell.angle_gamma   90.00
#
_symmetry.space_group_name_H-M   'P 1'
#
loop_
_entity.id
_entity.type
_entity.pdbx_description
1 polymer ?
#
loop_
_entity_poly.entity_id
_entity_poly.type
_entity_poly.pdbx_seq_one_letter_code
_entity_poly.pdbx_strand_id
1 'polypeptide(L)'
;MRRLSHCNIIRLQYFFYSSGDKKDELYLNLVLDYVPETVYRVIRHHSKAKQVMPQLYVKVYMYQLFRALAYIHANGVCHRDIKPQNLLLNPETCILKL
;
A
#
# COMPACT_ATOMS: atom_id res chain seq x y z
N MET A 1 -8.01 -5.99 -7.86
CA MET A 1 -8.47 -4.83 -7.06
C MET A 1 -9.99 -4.74 -6.94
N ARG A 2 -10.79 -4.82 -8.02
CA ARG A 2 -12.28 -4.67 -7.95
C ARG A 2 -13.02 -5.55 -6.92
N ARG A 3 -12.49 -6.74 -6.62
CA ARG A 3 -13.09 -7.69 -5.66
C ARG A 3 -12.51 -7.59 -4.25
N LEU A 4 -11.48 -6.76 -4.03
CA LEU A 4 -10.79 -6.65 -2.75
C LEU A 4 -11.37 -5.48 -1.95
N SER A 5 -11.87 -5.77 -0.76
CA SER A 5 -12.39 -4.78 0.20
C SER A 5 -11.91 -5.15 1.60
N HIS A 6 -10.87 -4.46 2.06
CA HIS A 6 -10.27 -4.68 3.37
C HIS A 6 -9.63 -3.40 3.89
N CYS A 7 -9.73 -3.16 5.20
CA CYS A 7 -9.21 -1.93 5.82
C CYS A 7 -7.70 -1.71 5.63
N ASN A 8 -6.91 -2.77 5.54
CA ASN A 8 -5.47 -2.75 5.28
C ASN A 8 -5.08 -3.00 3.82
N ILE A 9 -5.99 -2.79 2.87
CA ILE A 9 -5.71 -2.81 1.43
C ILE A 9 -6.11 -1.46 0.85
N ILE A 10 -5.32 -0.95 -0.10
CA ILE A 10 -5.62 0.30 -0.79
C ILE A 10 -6.89 0.14 -1.63
N ARG A 11 -7.84 1.06 -1.45
CA ARG A 11 -9.14 0.98 -2.12
C ARG A 11 -9.03 1.55 -3.52
N LEU A 12 -9.50 0.78 -4.49
CA LEU A 12 -9.82 1.28 -5.83
C LEU A 12 -11.17 1.98 -5.78
N GLN A 13 -11.20 3.30 -5.95
CA GLN A 13 -12.42 4.09 -5.98
C GLN A 13 -13.07 4.03 -7.36
N TYR A 14 -12.30 4.35 -8.41
CA TYR A 14 -12.77 4.40 -9.80
C TYR A 14 -11.67 3.91 -10.74
N PHE A 15 -12.05 3.56 -11.97
CA PHE A 15 -11.10 3.33 -13.05
C PHE A 15 -11.72 3.85 -14.36
N PHE A 16 -10.88 4.36 -15.25
CA PHE A 16 -11.32 4.87 -16.55
C PHE A 16 -10.20 4.75 -17.58
N TYR A 17 -10.58 4.73 -18.84
CA TYR A 17 -9.64 4.70 -19.96
C TYR A 17 -9.42 6.11 -20.50
N SER A 18 -8.19 6.42 -20.92
CA SER A 18 -7.86 7.65 -21.64
C SER A 18 -6.95 7.33 -22.82
N SER A 19 -7.16 8.04 -23.94
CA SER A 19 -6.26 7.96 -25.10
C SER A 19 -4.99 8.75 -24.84
N GLY A 20 -3.85 8.22 -25.28
CA GLY A 20 -2.57 8.93 -25.29
C GLY A 20 -2.41 9.87 -26.46
N ASP A 21 -1.27 10.55 -26.52
CA ASP A 21 -0.91 11.45 -27.63
C ASP A 21 -0.59 10.68 -28.91
N LYS A 22 -0.17 9.41 -28.79
CA LYS A 22 0.10 8.55 -29.94
C LYS A 22 -1.15 7.81 -30.39
N LYS A 23 -1.23 7.58 -31.70
CA LYS A 23 -2.28 6.75 -32.29
C LYS A 23 -2.25 5.35 -31.66
N ASP A 24 -3.44 4.84 -31.30
CA ASP A 24 -3.66 3.53 -30.67
C ASP A 24 -3.08 3.35 -29.27
N GLU A 25 -2.70 4.46 -28.60
CA GLU A 25 -2.24 4.43 -27.22
C GLU A 25 -3.43 4.56 -26.25
N LEU A 26 -3.62 3.55 -25.40
CA LEU A 26 -4.71 3.51 -24.43
C LEU A 26 -4.16 3.28 -23.01
N TYR A 27 -4.51 4.19 -22.11
CA TYR A 27 -4.13 4.12 -20.70
C TYR A 27 -5.32 3.67 -19.85
N LEU A 28 -5.08 2.71 -18.95
CA LEU A 28 -5.99 2.38 -17.86
C LEU A 28 -5.58 3.17 -16.61
N ASN A 29 -6.41 4.12 -16.20
CA ASN A 29 -6.20 4.94 -15.02
C ASN A 29 -6.90 4.32 -13.82
N LEU A 30 -6.18 4.17 -12.70
CA LEU A 30 -6.70 3.64 -11.45
C LEU A 30 -6.74 4.76 -10.40
N VAL A 31 -7.95 5.12 -9.96
CA VAL A 31 -8.14 6.14 -8.92
C VAL A 31 -8.18 5.43 -7.57
N LEU A 32 -7.14 5.64 -6.76
CA LEU A 32 -6.95 5.01 -5.46
C LEU A 32 -7.10 6.04 -4.34
N ASP A 33 -7.38 5.58 -3.12
CA ASP A 33 -7.23 6.42 -1.93
C ASP A 33 -5.79 6.94 -1.84
N TYR A 34 -5.62 8.20 -1.40
CA TYR A 34 -4.30 8.75 -1.14
C TYR A 34 -3.83 8.40 0.28
N VAL A 35 -2.58 7.96 0.40
CA VAL A 35 -1.91 7.67 1.67
C VAL A 35 -0.52 8.34 1.63
N PRO A 36 -0.17 9.20 2.62
CA PRO A 36 0.91 10.17 2.45
C PRO A 36 2.32 9.59 2.56
N GLU A 37 2.50 8.46 3.24
CA GLU A 37 3.81 7.89 3.53
C GLU A 37 3.91 6.43 3.12
N THR A 38 5.14 5.91 3.14
CA THR A 38 5.43 4.48 2.97
C THR A 38 6.33 3.99 4.09
N VAL A 39 6.27 2.69 4.40
CA VAL A 39 7.20 2.06 5.35
C VAL A 39 8.65 2.34 4.95
N TYR A 40 8.95 2.34 3.65
CA TYR A 40 10.28 2.70 3.13
C TYR A 40 10.76 4.09 3.59
N ARG A 41 9.92 5.11 3.43
CA ARG A 41 10.25 6.50 3.82
C ARG A 41 10.44 6.62 5.32
N VAL A 42 9.58 5.98 6.12
CA VAL A 42 9.67 5.99 7.58
C VAL A 42 10.95 5.30 8.07
N ILE A 43 11.30 4.12 7.52
CA ILE A 43 12.57 3.44 7.85
C ILE A 43 13.77 4.33 7.51
N ARG A 44 13.76 4.96 6.33
CA ARG A 44 14.85 5.85 5.90
C ARG A 44 14.99 7.07 6.81
N HIS A 45 13.89 7.63 7.30
CA HIS A 45 13.89 8.74 8.25
C HIS A 45 14.60 8.36 9.56
N HIS A 46 14.20 7.23 10.18
CA HIS A 46 14.86 6.73 11.40
C HIS A 46 16.35 6.42 11.17
N SER A 47 16.68 5.76 10.06
CA SER A 47 18.07 5.42 9.71
C SER A 47 18.95 6.68 9.58
N LYS A 48 18.46 7.74 8.91
CA LYS A 48 19.18 9.03 8.81
C LYS A 48 19.38 9.69 10.18
N ALA A 49 18.40 9.57 11.07
CA ALA A 49 18.49 10.06 12.44
C ALA A 49 19.34 9.17 13.36
N LYS A 50 19.95 8.07 12.85
CA LYS A 50 20.65 7.05 13.64
C LYS A 50 19.78 6.47 14.77
N GLN A 51 18.47 6.42 14.53
CA GLN A 51 17.48 5.84 15.43
C GLN A 51 16.92 4.56 14.84
N VAL A 52 16.43 3.68 15.72
CA VAL A 52 15.62 2.53 15.33
C VAL A 52 14.14 2.91 15.41
N MET A 53 13.32 2.31 14.54
CA MET A 53 11.88 2.44 14.68
C MET A 53 11.43 1.80 16.01
N PRO A 54 10.61 2.48 16.82
CA PRO A 54 10.09 1.90 18.05
C PRO A 54 9.36 0.56 17.79
N GLN A 55 9.61 -0.42 18.65
CA GLN A 55 9.11 -1.79 18.47
C GLN A 55 7.57 -1.88 18.42
N LEU A 56 6.88 -0.92 19.05
CA LEU A 56 5.43 -0.82 18.97
C LEU A 56 4.95 -0.60 17.52
N TYR A 57 5.57 0.32 16.78
CA TYR A 57 5.22 0.57 15.37
C TYR A 57 5.51 -0.64 14.49
N VAL A 58 6.64 -1.33 14.73
CA VAL A 58 6.97 -2.57 14.02
C VAL A 58 5.85 -3.60 14.22
N LYS A 59 5.41 -3.83 15.47
CA LYS A 59 4.31 -4.77 15.76
C LYS A 59 3.01 -4.35 15.07
N VAL A 60 2.64 -3.07 15.15
CA VAL A 60 1.39 -2.54 14.57
C VAL A 60 1.38 -2.66 13.04
N TYR A 61 2.48 -2.33 12.37
CA TYR A 61 2.57 -2.40 10.91
C TYR A 61 2.64 -3.83 10.41
N MET A 62 3.44 -4.69 11.04
CA MET A 62 3.53 -6.10 10.65
C MET A 62 2.20 -6.83 10.84
N TYR A 63 1.49 -6.56 11.94
CA TYR A 63 0.16 -7.12 12.17
C TYR A 63 -0.82 -6.75 11.06
N GLN A 64 -0.88 -5.48 10.67
CA GLN A 64 -1.77 -5.01 9.61
C GLN A 64 -1.40 -5.56 8.23
N LEU A 65 -0.10 -5.69 7.93
CA LEU A 65 0.38 -6.36 6.72
C LEU A 65 -0.09 -7.81 6.68
N PHE A 66 0.08 -8.57 7.78
CA PHE A 66 -0.35 -9.97 7.81
C PHE A 66 -1.87 -10.13 7.70
N ARG A 67 -2.67 -9.18 8.22
CA ARG A 67 -4.12 -9.14 7.98
C ARG A 67 -4.45 -8.94 6.50
N ALA A 68 -3.77 -8.02 5.83
CA ALA A 68 -3.95 -7.79 4.39
C ALA A 68 -3.57 -9.03 3.57
N LEU A 69 -2.43 -9.67 3.91
CA LEU A 69 -1.96 -10.90 3.27
C LEU A 69 -2.93 -12.06 3.47
N ALA A 70 -3.39 -12.28 4.71
CA ALA A 70 -4.38 -13.31 5.00
C ALA A 70 -5.66 -13.11 4.17
N TYR A 71 -6.14 -11.87 4.06
CA TYR A 71 -7.30 -11.55 3.23
C TYR A 71 -7.08 -11.86 1.75
N ILE A 72 -5.99 -11.39 1.13
CA ILE A 72 -5.76 -11.64 -0.30
C ILE A 72 -5.51 -13.12 -0.58
N HIS A 73 -4.82 -13.84 0.32
CA HIS A 73 -4.56 -15.27 0.18
C HIS A 73 -5.84 -16.09 0.29
N ALA A 74 -6.77 -15.73 1.18
CA ALA A 74 -8.10 -16.35 1.25
C ALA A 74 -8.92 -16.14 -0.05
N ASN A 75 -8.60 -15.10 -0.83
CA ASN A 75 -9.19 -14.82 -2.14
C ASN A 75 -8.37 -15.41 -3.30
N GLY A 76 -7.38 -16.28 -3.03
CA GLY A 76 -6.54 -16.91 -4.05
C GLY A 76 -5.57 -15.96 -4.75
N VAL A 77 -5.29 -14.78 -4.17
CA VAL A 77 -4.41 -13.77 -4.76
C VAL A 77 -3.08 -13.71 -3.99
N CYS A 78 -1.98 -13.98 -4.69
CA CYS A 78 -0.63 -13.71 -4.17
C CYS A 78 -0.16 -12.32 -4.63
N HIS A 79 0.30 -11.47 -3.71
CA HIS A 79 0.78 -10.13 -4.06
C HIS A 79 2.06 -10.16 -4.91
N ARG A 80 2.99 -11.09 -4.63
CA ARG A 80 4.26 -11.33 -5.34
C ARG A 80 5.31 -10.20 -5.33
N ASP A 81 4.97 -8.97 -4.94
CA ASP A 81 5.93 -7.85 -4.83
C ASP A 81 5.85 -7.15 -3.47
N ILE A 82 5.93 -7.92 -2.37
CA ILE A 82 5.92 -7.35 -1.01
C ILE A 82 7.29 -6.74 -0.72
N LYS A 83 7.31 -5.42 -0.56
CA LYS A 83 8.50 -4.62 -0.22
C LYS A 83 8.09 -3.32 0.48
N PRO A 84 8.97 -2.67 1.26
CA PRO A 84 8.63 -1.48 2.04
C PRO A 84 8.01 -0.31 1.24
N GLN A 85 8.28 -0.21 -0.07
CA GLN A 85 7.74 0.82 -0.95
C GLN A 85 6.25 0.61 -1.27
N ASN A 86 5.77 -0.64 -1.25
CA ASN A 86 4.37 -1.00 -1.52
C ASN A 86 3.54 -1.07 -0.23
N LEU A 87 4.09 -0.65 0.90
CA LEU A 87 3.39 -0.61 2.18
C LEU A 87 3.11 0.84 2.54
N LEU A 88 1.90 1.29 2.24
CA LEU A 88 1.46 2.66 2.46
C LEU A 88 1.11 2.87 3.93
N LEU A 89 1.44 4.05 4.46
CA LEU A 89 1.26 4.41 5.86
C LEU A 89 0.62 5.78 6.02
N ASN A 90 -0.31 5.88 6.96
CA ASN A 90 -0.70 7.15 7.55
C ASN A 90 -0.07 7.25 8.96
N PRO A 91 0.93 8.14 9.18
CA PRO A 91 1.65 8.22 10.45
C PRO A 91 0.79 8.68 11.63
N GLU A 92 -0.24 9.49 11.39
CA GLU A 92 -1.11 10.04 12.45
C GLU A 92 -2.04 8.95 13.01
N THR A 93 -2.57 8.10 12.12
CA THR A 93 -3.50 7.02 12.49
C THR A 93 -2.83 5.67 12.70
N CYS A 94 -1.55 5.56 12.33
CA CYS A 94 -0.79 4.31 12.30
C CYS A 94 -1.43 3.21 11.41
N ILE A 95 -2.27 3.58 10.45
CA ILE A 95 -2.92 2.64 9.54
C ILE A 95 -1.97 2.29 8.39
N LEU A 96 -1.76 0.99 8.19
CA LEU A 96 -1.05 0.44 7.03
C LEU A 96 -2.03 -0.05 5.98
N LYS A 97 -1.77 0.29 4.71
CA LYS A 97 -2.47 -0.26 3.55
C LYS A 97 -1.47 -0.89 2.59
N LEU A 98 -1.71 -2.17 2.27
CA LEU A 98 -1.08 -2.86 1.15
C LEU A 98 -1.66 -2.37 -0.18
#